data_AF-A0A1Z9L0U7-F1
#
_entry.id   AF-A0A1Z9L0U7-F1
#
_cell.length_a   1.000
_cell.length_b   1.000
_cell.length_c   1.000
_cell.angle_alpha   90.00
_cell.angle_beta   90.00
_cell.angle_gamma   90.00
#
_symmetry.space_group_name_H-M   'P 1'
#
loop_
_entity.id
_entity.type
_entity.pdbx_description
1 polymer ?
#
loop_
_entity_poly.entity_id
_entity_poly.type
_entity_poly.pdbx_seq_one_letter_code
_entity_poly.pdbx_strand_id
1 'polypeptide(L)'
;MSKVIKFPKEKIEYSDQYYRKVDPKAVTHHIIMMHPQLSPKVAHAIALALVYTTYVELVLDEEEIPQEIVDKVRNNNFKSFIDKTTDKRVN
;
A
#
# COMPACT_ATOMS: atom_id res chain seq x y z
N MET A 1 26.22 34.87 16.05
CA MET A 1 25.05 33.99 16.21
C MET A 1 25.12 32.89 15.17
N SER A 2 25.50 31.68 15.58
CA SER A 2 25.58 30.50 14.71
C SER A 2 24.18 29.87 14.58
N LYS A 3 23.62 29.87 13.37
CA LYS A 3 22.37 29.14 13.07
C LYS A 3 22.70 27.65 13.01
N VAL A 4 22.31 26.89 14.03
CA VAL A 4 22.38 25.43 14.00
C VAL A 4 21.35 24.94 12.98
N ILE A 5 21.81 24.52 11.81
CA ILE A 5 21.00 23.84 10.80
C ILE A 5 20.73 22.44 11.35
N LYS A 6 19.51 22.19 11.83
CA LYS A 6 19.08 20.84 12.21
C LYS A 6 18.84 20.05 10.92
N PHE A 7 19.65 19.03 10.67
CA PHE A 7 19.38 18.07 9.61
C PHE A 7 18.02 17.39 9.88
N PRO A 8 17.19 17.15 8.85
CA PRO A 8 15.95 16.41 9.02
C PRO A 8 16.27 15.06 9.66
N LYS A 9 15.67 14.78 10.82
CA LYS A 9 16.02 13.62 11.66
C LYS A 9 15.37 12.32 11.21
N GLU A 10 14.38 12.39 10.34
CA GLU A 10 13.58 11.23 9.95
C GLU A 10 13.80 10.96 8.46
N LYS A 11 14.38 9.80 8.17
CA LYS A 11 14.41 9.24 6.83
C LYS A 11 12.97 8.88 6.51
N ILE A 12 12.33 9.63 5.61
CA ILE A 12 10.99 9.29 5.12
C ILE A 12 11.14 7.96 4.38
N GLU A 13 10.35 6.97 4.79
CA GLU A 13 10.27 5.67 4.13
C GLU A 13 9.76 5.83 2.69
N TYR A 14 10.24 4.96 1.81
CA TYR A 14 9.91 5.04 0.40
C TYR A 14 8.43 4.74 0.16
N SER A 15 7.82 3.80 0.90
CA SER A 15 6.37 3.55 0.87
C SER A 15 5.58 4.84 1.13
N ASP A 16 6.00 5.58 2.14
CA ASP A 16 5.39 6.82 2.61
C ASP A 16 5.54 7.94 1.57
N GLN A 17 6.71 8.04 0.95
CA GLN A 17 6.95 8.97 -0.14
C GLN A 17 6.14 8.62 -1.40
N TYR A 18 6.04 7.33 -1.74
CA TYR A 18 5.23 6.84 -2.85
C TYR A 18 3.76 7.21 -2.64
N TYR A 19 3.20 6.89 -1.47
CA TYR A 19 1.80 7.13 -1.17
C TYR A 19 1.43 8.63 -1.24
N ARG A 20 2.33 9.51 -0.78
CA ARG A 20 2.11 10.97 -0.85
C ARG A 20 2.19 11.54 -2.26
N LYS A 21 2.98 10.93 -3.15
CA LYS A 21 3.24 11.46 -4.49
C LYS A 21 2.32 10.89 -5.56
N VAL A 22 1.83 9.67 -5.37
CA VAL A 22 1.02 9.01 -6.38
C VAL A 22 -0.38 9.64 -6.45
N ASP A 23 -0.82 9.98 -7.66
CA ASP A 23 -2.17 10.49 -7.91
C ASP A 23 -3.02 9.39 -8.57
N PRO A 24 -3.98 8.78 -7.87
CA PRO A 24 -4.88 7.79 -8.45
C PRO A 24 -5.67 8.31 -9.65
N LYS A 25 -5.91 9.63 -9.77
CA LYS A 25 -6.60 10.21 -10.92
C LYS A 25 -5.74 10.19 -12.17
N ALA A 26 -4.44 10.49 -12.05
CA ALA A 26 -3.50 10.37 -13.16
C ALA A 26 -3.42 8.92 -13.66
N VAL A 27 -3.36 7.95 -12.73
CA VAL A 27 -3.40 6.51 -13.06
C VAL A 27 -4.73 6.14 -13.72
N THR A 28 -5.85 6.65 -13.21
CA THR A 28 -7.19 6.44 -13.80
C THR A 28 -7.23 6.93 -15.25
N HIS A 29 -6.70 8.13 -15.52
CA HIS A 29 -6.67 8.70 -16.86
C HIS A 29 -5.84 7.83 -17.82
N HIS A 30 -4.68 7.35 -17.36
CA HIS A 30 -3.84 6.45 -18.14
C HIS A 30 -4.56 5.13 -18.47
N ILE A 31 -5.27 4.53 -17.51
CA ILE A 31 -6.06 3.31 -17.73
C ILE A 31 -7.17 3.53 -18.77
N ILE A 32 -7.87 4.67 -18.70
CA ILE A 32 -8.92 5.01 -19.68
C ILE A 32 -8.32 5.17 -21.09
N MET A 33 -7.15 5.80 -21.21
CA MET A 33 -6.47 5.94 -22.50
C MET A 33 -6.09 4.59 -23.11
N MET A 34 -5.62 3.65 -22.29
CA MET A 34 -5.22 2.31 -22.72
C MET A 34 -6.42 1.38 -22.98
N HIS A 35 -7.52 1.59 -22.25
CA HIS A 35 -8.73 0.77 -22.32
C HIS A 35 -9.99 1.65 -22.41
N PRO A 36 -10.26 2.28 -23.57
CA PRO A 36 -11.38 3.21 -23.74
C PRO A 36 -12.76 2.59 -23.52
N GLN A 37 -12.87 1.25 -23.56
CA GLN A 37 -14.10 0.51 -23.29
C GLN A 37 -14.50 0.48 -21.81
N LEU A 38 -13.59 0.81 -20.89
CA LEU A 38 -13.88 0.80 -19.46
C LEU A 38 -14.67 2.03 -19.06
N SER A 39 -15.66 1.85 -18.18
CA SER A 39 -16.30 3.00 -17.54
C SER A 39 -15.29 3.73 -16.65
N PRO A 40 -15.37 5.08 -16.53
CA PRO A 40 -14.46 5.85 -15.67
C PRO A 40 -14.43 5.36 -14.22
N LYS A 41 -15.58 4.89 -13.71
CA LYS A 41 -15.69 4.35 -12.35
C LYS A 41 -14.89 3.05 -12.18
N VAL A 42 -14.94 2.15 -13.16
CA VAL A 42 -14.17 0.91 -13.15
C VAL A 42 -12.67 1.21 -13.25
N ALA A 43 -12.28 2.09 -14.17
CA ALA A 43 -10.89 2.52 -14.29
C ALA A 43 -10.35 3.14 -12.98
N HIS A 44 -11.18 3.93 -12.30
CA HIS A 44 -10.81 4.52 -11.01
C HIS A 44 -10.64 3.47 -9.91
N ALA A 45 -11.55 2.50 -9.83
CA ALA A 45 -11.44 1.39 -8.87
C ALA A 45 -10.16 0.56 -9.11
N ILE A 46 -9.81 0.30 -10.38
CA ILE A 46 -8.56 -0.39 -10.75
C ILE A 46 -7.35 0.46 -10.34
N ALA A 47 -7.37 1.77 -10.61
CA ALA A 47 -6.29 2.67 -10.24
C ALA A 47 -6.04 2.65 -8.72
N LEU A 48 -7.11 2.72 -7.91
CA LEU A 48 -7.00 2.62 -6.46
C LEU A 48 -6.43 1.27 -6.02
N ALA A 49 -6.93 0.16 -6.58
CA ALA A 49 -6.43 -1.17 -6.28
C ALA A 49 -4.91 -1.28 -6.55
N LEU A 50 -4.46 -0.84 -7.72
CA LEU A 50 -3.03 -0.83 -8.06
C LEU A 50 -2.21 0.01 -7.09
N VAL A 51 -2.64 1.24 -6.82
CA VAL A 51 -1.92 2.15 -5.91
C VAL A 51 -1.77 1.53 -4.53
N TYR A 52 -2.85 1.00 -3.96
CA TYR A 52 -2.82 0.41 -2.63
C TYR A 52 -2.08 -0.92 -2.58
N THR A 53 -2.17 -1.76 -3.62
CA THR A 53 -1.37 -3.00 -3.69
C THR A 53 0.12 -2.69 -3.76
N THR A 54 0.54 -1.71 -4.57
CA THR A 54 1.95 -1.29 -4.60
C THR A 54 2.39 -0.73 -3.26
N TYR A 55 1.56 0.10 -2.62
CA TYR A 55 1.88 0.60 -1.28
C TYR A 55 2.07 -0.54 -0.27
N VAL A 56 1.19 -1.54 -0.27
CA VAL A 56 1.31 -2.71 0.60
C VAL A 56 2.64 -3.43 0.39
N GLU A 57 3.02 -3.75 -0.85
CA GLU A 57 4.31 -4.43 -1.11
C GLU A 57 5.51 -3.60 -0.62
N LEU A 58 5.49 -2.28 -0.83
CA LEU A 58 6.57 -1.40 -0.34
C LEU A 58 6.66 -1.44 1.18
N VAL A 59 5.53 -1.42 1.89
CA VAL A 59 5.52 -1.52 3.36
C VAL A 59 6.02 -2.89 3.82
N LEU A 60 5.65 -3.99 3.14
CA LEU A 60 6.13 -5.34 3.49
C LEU A 60 7.66 -5.46 3.35
N ASP A 61 8.25 -4.80 2.35
CA ASP A 61 9.68 -4.84 2.10
C ASP A 61 10.47 -3.91 3.03
N GLU A 62 9.83 -2.87 3.59
CA GLU A 62 10.46 -1.90 4.50
C GLU A 62 10.37 -2.30 5.97
N GLU A 63 9.26 -2.93 6.38
CA GLU A 63 9.01 -3.28 7.77
C GLU A 63 9.63 -4.63 8.15
N GLU A 64 10.25 -4.69 9.33
CA GLU A 64 10.76 -5.95 9.89
C GLU A 64 9.62 -6.78 10.49
N ILE A 65 8.84 -7.44 9.63
CA ILE A 65 7.70 -8.27 10.02
C ILE A 65 7.94 -9.78 9.78
N PRO A 66 7.27 -10.66 10.55
CA PRO A 66 7.38 -12.10 10.36
C PRO A 66 7.01 -12.54 8.94
N GLN A 67 7.81 -13.46 8.37
CA GLN A 67 7.59 -14.01 7.02
C GLN A 67 6.18 -14.59 6.85
N GLU A 68 5.60 -15.19 7.89
CA GLU A 68 4.23 -15.71 7.86
C GLU A 68 3.19 -14.63 7.52
N ILE A 69 3.40 -13.39 7.99
CA ILE A 69 2.51 -12.25 7.70
C ILE A 69 2.69 -11.83 6.24
N VAL A 70 3.94 -11.71 5.78
CA VAL A 70 4.27 -11.39 4.38
C VAL A 70 3.61 -12.39 3.43
N ASP A 71 3.74 -13.69 3.73
CA ASP A 71 3.16 -14.76 2.93
C ASP A 71 1.63 -14.72 2.95
N LYS A 72 0.99 -14.40 4.08
CA LYS A 72 -0.47 -14.23 4.14
C LYS A 72 -0.94 -13.08 3.26
N VAL A 73 -0.24 -11.94 3.28
CA VAL A 73 -0.59 -10.77 2.48
C VAL A 73 -0.40 -11.06 0.98
N ARG A 74 0.75 -11.61 0.58
CA ARG A 74 1.05 -11.94 -0.83
C ARG A 74 0.14 -13.03 -1.41
N ASN A 75 -0.38 -13.92 -0.57
CA ASN A 75 -1.40 -14.92 -0.96
C ASN A 75 -2.83 -14.37 -0.96
N ASN A 76 -3.03 -13.05 -0.86
CA ASN A 76 -4.34 -12.38 -0.78
C ASN A 76 -5.23 -12.88 0.38
N ASN A 77 -4.63 -13.41 1.46
CA ASN A 77 -5.37 -13.89 2.62
C ASN A 77 -5.69 -12.74 3.59
N PHE A 78 -6.20 -11.62 3.08
CA PHE A 78 -6.55 -10.44 3.87
C PHE A 78 -7.65 -10.72 4.89
N LYS A 79 -8.52 -11.69 4.60
CA LYS A 79 -9.61 -12.09 5.48
C LYS A 79 -9.09 -12.62 6.83
N SER A 80 -7.95 -13.32 6.83
CA SER A 80 -7.34 -13.86 8.05
C SER A 80 -6.95 -12.78 9.08
N PHE A 81 -6.77 -11.53 8.65
CA PHE A 81 -6.45 -10.41 9.55
C PHE A 81 -7.68 -9.80 10.24
N ILE A 82 -8.89 -10.11 9.76
CA ILE A 82 -10.15 -9.57 10.31
C ILE A 82 -11.03 -10.66 10.94
N ASP A 83 -10.86 -11.92 10.53
CA ASP A 83 -11.59 -13.05 11.07
C ASP A 83 -11.11 -13.34 12.51
N LYS A 84 -11.90 -12.91 13.50
CA LYS A 84 -11.73 -13.26 14.91
C LYS A 84 -12.18 -14.70 15.21
N THR A 85 -11.79 -15.69 14.42
CA THR A 85 -11.86 -17.08 14.89
C THR A 85 -10.81 -17.23 15.97
N THR A 86 -11.23 -16.79 17.15
CA THR A 86 -10.61 -17.08 18.44
C THR A 86 -10.22 -18.55 18.43
N ASP A 87 -8.92 -18.78 18.39
CA ASP A 87 -8.33 -20.05 18.81
C ASP A 87 -8.60 -20.16 20.32
N LYS A 88 -9.86 -20.45 20.69
CA LYS A 88 -10.20 -20.98 22.01
C LYS A 88 -9.74 -22.44 22.03
N ARG A 89 -8.43 -22.63 21.94
CA ARG A 89 -7.76 -23.80 22.49
C ARG A 89 -7.18 -23.37 23.83
N VAL A 90 -8.00 -23.44 24.86
CA VAL A 90 -7.52 -23.52 26.24
C VAL A 90 -8.22 -24.73 26.87
N ASN A 91 -7.42 -25.80 26.98
CA ASN A 91 -7.50 -26.98 27.85
C ASN A 91 -8.83 -27.73 28.01
#